data_AF-A0A7J8WXD2-F1
#
_entry.id   AF-A0A7J8WXD2-F1
#
_cell.length_a   1.000
_cell.length_b   1.000
_cell.length_c   1.000
_cell.angle_alpha   90.00
_cell.angle_beta   90.00
_cell.angle_gamma   90.00
#
_symmetry.space_group_name_H-M   'P 1'
#
loop_
_entity.id
_entity.type
_entity.pdbx_description
1 polymer ?
#
loop_
_entity_poly.entity_id
_entity_poly.type
_entity_poly.pdbx_seq_one_letter_code
_entity_poly.pdbx_strand_id
1 'polypeptide(L)' 'MSTAGEAACSYAALILYDDGIPITAEKIATIVKAANVSVESYWPSLFAKLFEKCNIEDLITNVGAGAPVAA' A
#
# COMPACT_ATOMS: atom_id res chain seq x y z
N MET A 1 -16.41 -5.53 -3.01
CA MET A 1 -15.45 -5.07 -1.99
C MET A 1 -14.64 -6.27 -1.53
N SER A 2 -13.51 -6.56 -2.16
CA SER A 2 -12.54 -7.51 -1.60
C SER A 2 -11.50 -6.69 -0.85
N THR A 3 -11.88 -6.22 0.34
CA THR A 3 -11.07 -5.34 1.21
C THR A 3 -9.75 -5.97 1.62
N ALA A 4 -9.60 -7.29 1.49
CA ALA A 4 -8.40 -8.01 1.89
C ALA A 4 -7.16 -7.64 1.06
N GLY A 5 -7.31 -7.40 -0.26
CA GLY A 5 -6.17 -7.05 -1.11
C GLY A 5 -5.70 -5.62 -0.91
N GLU A 6 -6.67 -4.70 -0.79
CA GLU A 6 -6.42 -3.30 -0.42
C GLU A 6 -5.74 -3.18 0.94
N ALA A 7 -6.29 -3.86 1.95
CA ALA A 7 -5.74 -3.85 3.30
C ALA A 7 -4.35 -4.49 3.34
N ALA A 8 -4.15 -5.66 2.72
CA ALA A 8 -2.86 -6.34 2.71
C ALA A 8 -1.78 -5.49 2.03
N CYS A 9 -2.08 -4.85 0.90
CA CYS A 9 -1.13 -3.96 0.23
C CYS A 9 -0.85 -2.68 1.03
N SER A 10 -1.86 -2.14 1.72
CA SER A 10 -1.69 -0.99 2.63
C SER A 10 -0.76 -1.33 3.80
N TYR A 11 -1.00 -2.45 4.48
CA TYR A 11 -0.16 -2.90 5.60
C TYR A 11 1.25 -3.26 5.13
N ALA A 12 1.40 -3.92 3.99
CA ALA A 12 2.71 -4.22 3.42
C ALA A 12 3.51 -2.95 3.10
N ALA A 13 2.86 -1.90 2.60
CA ALA A 13 3.51 -0.62 2.35
C ALA A 13 3.93 0.09 3.64
N LEU A 14 3.11 0.05 4.69
CA LEU A 14 3.47 0.59 6.01
C LEU A 14 4.64 -0.17 6.65
N ILE A 15 4.67 -1.50 6.54
CA ILE A 15 5.80 -2.31 7.01
C ILE A 15 7.10 -1.91 6.31
N LEU A 16 7.06 -1.74 4.98
CA LEU A 16 8.22 -1.31 4.21
C LEU A 16 8.67 0.09 4.63
N TYR A 17 7.72 1.00 4.87
CA TYR A 17 8.01 2.34 5.35
C TYR A 17 8.69 2.34 6.74
N ASP A 18 8.15 1.57 7.69
CA ASP A 18 8.68 1.45 9.04
C ASP A 18 10.13 0.92 9.04
N ASP A 19 10.46 -0.01 8.15
CA ASP A 19 11.82 -0.54 7.96
C ASP A 19 12.74 0.36 7.09
N GLY A 20 12.24 1.52 6.62
CA GLY A 20 12.99 2.43 5.73
C GLY A 20 13.28 1.83 4.35
N ILE A 21 12.52 0.82 3.94
CA ILE A 21 12.65 0.11 2.68
C ILE A 21 11.76 0.80 1.62
N PRO A 22 12.26 1.07 0.41
CA PRO A 22 11.45 1.72 -0.62
C PRO A 22 10.26 0.86 -1.02
N ILE A 23 9.08 1.49 -1.09
CA ILE A 23 7.80 0.85 -1.36
C ILE A 23 7.67 0.63 -2.87
N THR A 24 7.89 -0.61 -3.31
CA THR A 24 7.75 -1.01 -4.70
C THR A 24 6.76 -2.16 -4.85
N ALA A 25 6.18 -2.31 -6.05
CA ALA A 25 5.20 -3.35 -6.34
C ALA A 25 5.75 -4.77 -6.05
N GLU A 26 7.02 -5.03 -6.36
CA GLU A 26 7.67 -6.31 -6.09
C GLU A 26 7.80 -6.59 -4.58
N LYS A 27 8.14 -5.59 -3.79
CA LYS A 27 8.31 -5.76 -2.34
C LYS A 27 6.97 -5.93 -1.63
N ILE A 28 5.96 -5.17 -2.04
CA ILE A 28 4.58 -5.36 -1.58
C ILE A 28 4.12 -6.79 -1.91
N ALA A 29 4.29 -7.24 -3.17
CA ALA A 29 3.90 -8.59 -3.57
C ALA A 29 4.65 -9.67 -2.79
N THR A 30 5.92 -9.43 -2.43
CA THR A 30 6.73 -10.36 -1.64
C THR A 30 6.18 -10.51 -0.22
N ILE A 31 5.88 -9.41 0.47
CA ILE A 31 5.31 -9.44 1.82
C ILE A 31 3.95 -10.14 1.81
N VAL A 32 3.09 -9.80 0.86
CA VAL A 32 1.73 -10.34 0.80
C VAL A 32 1.74 -11.83 0.48
N LYS A 33 2.67 -12.29 -0.38
CA LYS A 33 2.94 -13.72 -0.60
C LYS A 33 3.48 -14.41 0.64
N ALA A 34 4.40 -13.78 1.38
CA ALA A 34 4.94 -14.32 2.63
C ALA A 34 3.85 -14.44 3.72
N ALA A 35 2.88 -13.52 3.73
CA ALA A 35 1.69 -13.57 4.57
C ALA A 35 0.63 -14.57 4.09
N ASN A 36 0.88 -15.29 2.99
CA ASN A 36 -0.05 -16.24 2.36
C ASN A 36 -1.41 -15.63 2.00
N VAL A 37 -1.43 -14.34 1.65
CA VAL A 37 -2.63 -13.62 1.23
C VAL A 37 -2.67 -13.56 -0.29
N SER A 38 -3.79 -13.95 -0.88
CA SER A 38 -4.00 -13.86 -2.32
C SER A 38 -4.40 -12.43 -2.68
N VAL A 39 -3.57 -11.76 -3.49
CA VAL A 39 -3.85 -10.42 -4.01
C VAL A 39 -3.72 -10.37 -5.51
N GLU A 40 -4.63 -9.65 -6.14
CA GLU A 40 -4.58 -9.40 -7.57
C GLU A 40 -3.35 -8.55 -7.89
N SER A 41 -2.65 -8.88 -8.98
CA SER A 41 -1.41 -8.19 -9.40
C SER A 41 -1.59 -6.68 -9.63
N TYR A 42 -2.82 -6.22 -9.79
CA TYR A 42 -3.18 -4.81 -9.85
C TYR A 42 -2.86 -4.06 -8.56
N TRP A 43 -3.14 -4.64 -7.39
CA TRP A 43 -3.05 -3.95 -6.10
C TRP A 43 -1.62 -3.52 -5.71
N PRO A 44 -0.60 -4.38 -5.78
CA PRO A 44 0.77 -3.97 -5.46
C PRO A 44 1.26 -2.82 -6.33
N SER A 45 0.90 -2.84 -7.62
CA SER A 45 1.28 -1.80 -8.59
C SER A 45 0.56 -0.47 -8.33
N LEU A 46 -0.73 -0.53 -7.96
CA LEU A 46 -1.50 0.64 -7.60
C LEU A 46 -0.95 1.33 -6.35
N PHE A 47 -0.71 0.55 -5.28
CA PHE A 47 -0.21 1.10 -4.02
C PHE A 47 1.22 1.63 -4.14
N ALA A 48 2.09 0.98 -4.90
CA ALA A 48 3.42 1.52 -5.19
C ALA A 48 3.33 2.93 -5.81
N LYS A 49 2.48 3.12 -6.83
CA LYS A 49 2.27 4.44 -7.46
C LYS A 49 1.59 5.46 -6.55
N LEU A 50 0.73 5.00 -5.65
CA LEU A 50 0.09 5.86 -4.66
C LEU A 50 1.13 6.44 -3.70
N PHE A 51 2.00 5.59 -3.14
CA PHE A 51 3.03 6.01 -2.19
C PHE A 51 4.23 6.72 -2.84
N GLU A 52 4.37 6.68 -4.16
CA GLU A 52 5.27 7.60 -4.88
C GLU A 52 4.76 9.05 -4.87
N LYS A 53 3.44 9.26 -4.75
CA LYS A 53 2.81 10.59 -4.81
C LYS A 53 2.28 11.09 -3.47
N CYS A 54 2.02 10.18 -2.54
CA CYS A 54 1.50 10.47 -1.21
C CYS A 54 2.58 10.20 -0.17
N ASN A 55 2.88 11.21 0.65
CA ASN A 55 3.72 11.00 1.82
C ASN A 55 2.95 10.18 2.87
N ILE A 56 3.55 9.10 3.35
CA ILE A 56 2.97 8.24 4.39
C ILE A 56 2.82 8.99 5.71
N GLU A 57 3.74 9.88 6.05
CA GLU A 57 3.64 10.69 7.26
C GLU A 57 2.37 11.54 7.22
N ASP A 58 2.13 12.23 6.11
CA ASP A 58 0.93 13.05 5.91
C ASP A 58 -0.35 12.21 5.95
N LEU A 59 -0.30 10.97 5.45
CA LEU A 59 -1.42 10.04 5.48
C LEU A 59 -1.76 9.60 6.92
N ILE A 60 -0.73 9.35 7.73
CA ILE A 60 -0.89 8.96 9.15
C ILE A 60 -1.37 10.16 9.97
N THR A 61 -0.82 11.36 9.74
CA THR A 61 -1.17 12.55 10.52
C THR A 61 -2.49 13.18 10.11
N ASN A 62 -2.95 12.97 8.87
CA ASN A 62 -4.22 13.49 8.34
C ASN A 62 -5.28 12.40 8.11
N VAL A 63 -5.30 11.35 8.94
CA VAL A 63 -6.30 10.27 8.83
C VAL A 63 -7.73 10.85 8.99
N GLY A 64 -8.38 11.17 7.86
CA GLY A 64 -9.62 11.95 7.82
C GLY A 64 -9.79 12.83 6.57
N ALA A 65 -8.68 13.24 5.94
CA ALA A 65 -8.71 13.88 4.62
C ALA A 65 -8.57 12.79 3.55
N GLY A 66 -9.68 12.17 3.16
CA GLY A 66 -9.69 11.21 2.06
C GLY A 66 -9.01 11.82 0.83
N ALA A 67 -8.06 11.08 0.24
CA ALA A 67 -7.45 11.49 -1.03
C ALA A 67 -8.57 11.78 -2.04
N PRO A 68 -8.50 12.90 -2.79
CA PRO A 68 -9.50 13.17 -3.81
C PRO A 68 -9.41 12.06 -4.85
N VAL A 69 -10.44 11.22 -4.91
CA VAL A 69 -10.71 10.38 -6.07
C VAL A 69 -11.08 11.32 -7.21
N ALA A 70 -10.10 11.64 -8.06
CA ALA A 70 -10.37 12.32 -9.31
C ALA A 70 -11.25 11.41 -10.18
N ALA A 71 -12.44 11.91 -10.51
CA ALA A 71 -13.39 11.30 -11.42
C ALA A 71 -12.84 11.23 -12.86
#